data_AF-A0A6J4H668-F1
#
_entry.id   AF-A0A6J4H668-F1
#
_cell.length_a   1.000
_cell.length_b   1.000
_cell.length_c   1.000
_cell.angle_alpha   90.00
_cell.angle_beta   90.00
_cell.angle_gamma   90.00
#
_symmetry.space_group_name_H-M   'P 1'
#
loop_
_entity.id
_entity.type
_entity.pdbx_description
1 polymer ?
#
loop_
_entity_poly.entity_id
_entity_poly.type
_entity_poly.pdbx_seq_one_letter_code
_entity_poly.pdbx_strand_id
1 'polypeptide(L)'
;MALLQDLASRLAIPGLPDWTGLLALLVLLLVGLAYLLMPFSVFGLKGRLDTVEAQLDEIQGELRLIAMRLADAPRRSTVSEDWMDLPPAQPEPRRQPSWQEASRRGRAEPRID
;
A
#
# COMPACT_ATOMS: atom_id res chain seq x y z
N MET A 1 -30.21 2.98 -24.30
CA MET A 1 -30.73 4.17 -23.59
C MET A 1 -32.19 4.01 -23.16
N ALA A 2 -33.12 3.68 -24.07
CA ALA A 2 -34.54 3.52 -23.75
C ALA A 2 -34.85 2.54 -22.60
N LEU A 3 -34.15 1.38 -22.56
CA LEU A 3 -34.34 0.37 -21.50
C LEU A 3 -33.86 0.83 -20.11
N LEU A 4 -32.80 1.65 -20.03
CA LEU A 4 -32.30 2.20 -18.76
C LEU A 4 -33.24 3.27 -18.21
N GLN A 5 -33.85 4.06 -19.10
CA GLN A 5 -34.87 5.04 -18.73
C GLN A 5 -36.16 4.37 -18.25
N ASP A 6 -36.58 3.26 -18.87
CA ASP A 6 -37.74 2.47 -18.41
C ASP A 6 -37.50 1.83 -17.03
N LEU A 7 -36.29 1.36 -16.77
CA LEU A 7 -35.92 0.86 -15.44
C LEU A 7 -35.87 1.96 -14.40
N ALA A 8 -35.33 3.13 -14.75
CA ALA A 8 -35.26 4.28 -13.84
C ALA A 8 -36.66 4.83 -13.50
N SER A 9 -37.59 4.88 -14.46
CA SER A 9 -38.96 5.37 -14.23
C SER A 9 -39.79 4.41 -13.38
N ARG A 10 -39.58 3.08 -13.51
CA ARG A 10 -40.20 2.08 -12.63
C ARG A 10 -39.68 2.15 -11.19
N LEU A 11 -38.43 2.58 -11.02
CA LEU A 11 -37.78 2.74 -9.72
C LEU A 11 -38.04 4.14 -9.12
N ALA A 12 -38.56 5.07 -9.92
CA ALA A 12 -38.94 6.40 -9.46
C ALA A 12 -40.19 6.31 -8.59
N ILE A 13 -40.06 6.81 -7.36
CA ILE A 13 -41.17 6.89 -6.41
C ILE A 13 -42.09 8.03 -6.87
N PRO A 14 -43.42 7.80 -7.02
CA PRO A 14 -44.33 8.85 -7.45
C PRO A 14 -44.30 10.02 -6.46
N GLY A 15 -43.80 11.17 -6.91
CA GLY A 15 -43.61 12.39 -6.10
C GLY A 15 -42.16 12.84 -5.91
N LEU A 16 -41.16 12.07 -6.37
CA LEU A 16 -39.75 12.45 -6.36
C LEU A 16 -39.22 12.72 -7.79
N PRO A 17 -38.19 13.58 -7.95
CA PRO A 17 -37.70 13.96 -9.27
C PRO A 17 -37.05 12.78 -10.02
N ASP A 18 -37.09 12.83 -11.36
CA ASP A 18 -36.67 11.72 -12.24
C ASP A 18 -35.20 11.28 -12.05
N TRP A 19 -34.33 12.15 -11.54
CA TRP A 19 -32.92 11.80 -11.23
C TRP A 19 -32.80 10.80 -10.08
N THR A 20 -33.82 10.68 -9.23
CA THR A 20 -33.81 9.76 -8.08
C THR A 20 -33.84 8.30 -8.51
N GLY A 21 -34.57 7.96 -9.59
CA GLY A 21 -34.55 6.62 -10.17
C GLY A 21 -33.17 6.22 -10.70
N LEU A 22 -32.47 7.18 -11.32
CA LEU A 22 -31.10 7.01 -11.81
C LEU A 22 -30.11 6.81 -10.64
N LEU A 23 -30.29 7.56 -9.55
CA LEU A 23 -29.46 7.45 -8.36
C LEU A 23 -29.72 6.14 -7.60
N ALA A 24 -30.97 5.69 -7.51
CA ALA A 24 -31.33 4.39 -6.96
C ALA A 24 -30.74 3.23 -7.77
N LEU A 25 -30.75 3.33 -9.11
CA LEU A 25 -30.12 2.35 -9.99
C LEU A 25 -28.60 2.31 -9.82
N LEU A 26 -27.95 3.48 -9.65
CA LEU A 26 -26.54 3.57 -9.32
C LEU A 26 -26.22 2.91 -7.96
N VAL A 27 -27.01 3.19 -6.93
CA VAL A 27 -26.84 2.58 -5.59
C VAL A 27 -27.02 1.07 -5.68
N LEU A 28 -28.06 0.59 -6.38
CA LEU A 28 -28.30 -0.85 -6.57
C LEU A 28 -27.13 -1.52 -7.29
N LEU A 29 -26.59 -0.87 -8.33
CA LEU A 29 -25.40 -1.34 -9.06
C LEU A 29 -24.18 -1.43 -8.13
N LEU A 30 -23.93 -0.40 -7.33
CA LEU A 30 -22.83 -0.37 -6.36
C LEU A 30 -22.99 -1.45 -5.29
N VAL A 31 -24.20 -1.69 -4.79
CA VAL A 31 -24.50 -2.77 -3.84
C VAL A 31 -24.26 -4.13 -4.48
N GLY A 32 -24.73 -4.35 -5.71
CA GLY A 32 -24.46 -5.59 -6.45
C GLY A 32 -22.96 -5.81 -6.67
N LEU A 33 -22.22 -4.76 -7.03
CA LEU A 33 -20.78 -4.81 -7.21
C LEU A 33 -20.06 -5.08 -5.88
N ALA A 34 -20.50 -4.45 -4.78
CA ALA A 34 -19.99 -4.71 -3.44
C ALA A 34 -20.24 -6.15 -3.01
N TYR A 35 -21.39 -6.74 -3.35
CA TYR A 35 -21.69 -8.14 -3.08
C TYR A 35 -20.77 -9.09 -3.86
N LEU A 36 -20.44 -8.71 -5.10
CA LEU A 36 -19.51 -9.46 -5.95
C LEU A 36 -18.06 -9.32 -5.49
N LEU A 37 -17.68 -8.16 -4.95
CA LEU A 37 -16.39 -7.88 -4.34
C LEU A 37 -16.28 -8.39 -2.90
N MET A 38 -17.41 -8.60 -2.20
CA MET A 38 -17.46 -9.11 -0.83
C MET A 38 -16.64 -10.39 -0.64
N PRO A 39 -16.73 -11.44 -1.48
CA PRO A 39 -15.87 -12.61 -1.34
C PRO A 39 -14.39 -12.26 -1.47
N PHE A 40 -14.03 -11.36 -2.38
CA PHE A 40 -12.64 -10.91 -2.53
C PHE A 40 -12.17 -10.05 -1.36
N SER A 41 -13.04 -9.26 -0.75
CA SER A 41 -12.74 -8.47 0.44
C SER A 41 -12.60 -9.37 1.69
N VAL A 42 -13.49 -10.34 1.85
CA VAL A 42 -13.52 -11.28 2.98
C VAL A 42 -12.36 -12.28 2.91
N PHE A 43 -12.04 -12.81 1.74
CA PHE A 43 -10.95 -13.79 1.59
C PHE A 43 -9.59 -13.16 1.27
N GLY A 44 -9.56 -12.02 0.59
CA GLY A 44 -8.33 -11.36 0.15
C GLY A 44 -7.62 -10.55 1.23
N LEU A 45 -8.34 -9.82 2.09
CA LEU A 45 -7.72 -9.06 3.18
C LEU A 45 -7.26 -9.97 4.31
N LYS A 46 -8.02 -11.02 4.64
CA LYS A 46 -7.67 -11.92 5.76
C LYS A 46 -6.33 -12.62 5.54
N GLY A 47 -6.11 -13.25 4.38
CA GLY A 47 -4.82 -13.91 4.10
C GLY A 47 -3.64 -12.92 4.00
N ARG A 48 -3.89 -11.68 3.57
CA ARG A 48 -2.87 -10.63 3.53
C ARG A 48 -2.54 -10.11 4.93
N LEU A 49 -3.54 -9.97 5.80
CA LEU A 49 -3.36 -9.62 7.20
C LEU A 49 -2.63 -10.73 7.95
N ASP A 50 -3.00 -12.00 7.77
CA ASP A 50 -2.31 -13.14 8.38
C ASP A 50 -0.82 -13.18 7.98
N THR A 51 -0.53 -12.88 6.71
CA THR A 51 0.86 -12.78 6.22
C THR A 51 1.62 -11.61 6.85
N VAL A 52 0.96 -10.44 6.98
CA VAL A 52 1.55 -9.24 7.60
C VAL A 52 1.75 -9.44 9.10
N GLU A 53 0.85 -10.15 9.78
CA GLU A 53 0.96 -10.51 11.20
C GLU A 53 2.18 -11.40 11.45
N ALA A 54 2.36 -12.44 10.63
CA ALA A 54 3.55 -13.29 10.69
C ALA A 54 4.85 -12.50 10.44
N GLN A 55 4.85 -11.53 9.51
CA GLN A 55 6.00 -10.66 9.27
C GLN A 55 6.27 -9.70 10.45
N LEU A 56 5.22 -9.21 11.09
CA LEU A 56 5.32 -8.35 12.28
C LEU A 56 5.95 -9.09 13.46
N ASP A 57 5.54 -10.33 13.70
CA ASP A 57 6.10 -11.17 14.77
C ASP A 57 7.58 -11.47 14.55
N GLU A 58 7.99 -11.77 13.31
CA GLU A 58 9.39 -11.98 12.96
C GLU A 58 10.23 -10.72 13.25
N ILE A 59 9.77 -9.55 12.76
CA ILE A 59 10.47 -8.26 12.97
C ILE A 59 10.54 -7.89 14.45
N GLN A 60 9.47 -8.15 15.23
CA GLN A 60 9.49 -7.93 16.67
C GLN A 60 10.49 -8.86 17.38
N GLY A 61 10.62 -10.11 16.93
CA GLY A 61 11.62 -11.06 17.41
C GLY A 61 13.05 -10.56 17.16
N GLU A 62 13.33 -10.14 15.92
CA GLU A 62 14.61 -9.54 15.55
C GLU A 62 14.93 -8.30 16.40
N LEU A 63 13.95 -7.42 16.60
CA LEU A 63 14.12 -6.20 17.37
C LEU A 63 14.44 -6.49 18.84
N ARG A 64 13.79 -7.48 19.46
CA ARG A 64 14.12 -7.92 20.83
C ARG A 64 15.54 -8.45 20.90
N LEU A 65 15.97 -9.21 19.90
CA LEU A 65 17.33 -9.77 19.83
C LEU A 65 18.38 -8.65 19.69
N ILE A 66 18.13 -7.66 18.82
CA ILE A 66 19.00 -6.48 18.65
C ILE A 66 19.02 -5.65 19.94
N ALA A 67 17.86 -5.42 20.58
CA ALA A 67 17.76 -4.66 21.82
C ALA A 67 18.52 -5.35 22.96
N MET A 68 18.44 -6.68 23.08
CA MET A 68 19.22 -7.44 24.06
C MET A 68 20.72 -7.32 23.79
N ARG A 69 21.16 -7.49 22.53
CA ARG A 69 22.57 -7.31 22.16
C ARG A 69 23.08 -5.90 22.41
N LEU A 70 22.24 -4.89 22.21
CA LEU A 70 22.60 -3.49 22.45
C LEU A 70 22.61 -3.16 23.96
N ALA A 71 21.74 -3.81 24.75
CA ALA A 71 21.73 -3.69 26.20
C ALA A 71 22.94 -4.41 26.86
N ASP A 72 23.35 -5.56 26.32
CA ASP A 72 24.57 -6.29 26.72
C ASP A 72 25.85 -5.71 26.12
N ALA A 73 25.74 -4.81 25.14
CA ALA A 73 26.90 -4.05 24.69
C ALA A 73 27.39 -3.24 25.91
N PRO A 74 28.64 -3.41 26.36
CA PRO A 74 29.15 -2.66 27.50
C PRO A 74 28.95 -1.19 27.18
N ARG A 75 28.32 -0.43 28.10
CA ARG A 75 28.18 1.03 28.01
C ARG A 75 29.55 1.60 27.65
N ARG A 76 29.79 1.81 26.35
CA ARG A 76 31.04 2.34 25.85
C ARG A 76 30.98 3.81 26.14
N SER A 77 31.42 4.13 27.35
CA SER A 77 31.70 5.45 27.91
C SER A 77 32.86 6.14 27.18
N THR A 78 33.11 5.81 25.91
CA THR A 78 34.24 6.30 25.12
C THR A 78 33.82 6.73 23.72
N VAL A 79 32.58 7.20 23.53
CA VAL A 79 32.22 7.89 22.28
C VAL A 79 33.05 9.17 22.13
N SER A 80 33.65 9.72 23.19
CA SER A 80 34.48 10.93 23.09
C SER A 80 35.94 10.68 22.67
N GLU A 81 36.49 9.49 22.92
CA GLU A 81 37.92 9.22 22.68
C GLU A 81 38.20 8.53 21.34
N ASP A 82 37.23 7.83 20.76
CA ASP A 82 37.40 7.08 19.49
C ASP A 82 37.23 7.96 18.22
N TRP A 83 36.68 9.18 18.34
CA TRP A 83 36.61 10.15 17.22
C TRP A 83 37.95 10.81 16.90
N MET A 84 38.95 10.67 17.78
CA MET A 84 40.23 11.40 17.64
C MET A 84 41.26 10.64 16.80
N ASP A 85 41.06 9.34 16.55
CA ASP A 85 42.01 8.45 15.84
C ASP A 85 41.51 7.95 14.46
N LEU A 86 40.47 8.55 13.88
CA LEU A 86 40.03 8.20 12.53
C LEU A 86 40.95 8.85 11.46
N PRO A 87 41.66 8.07 10.63
CA PRO A 87 42.37 8.62 9.48
C PRO A 87 41.36 9.29 8.52
N PRO A 88 41.74 10.38 7.82
CA PRO A 88 40.81 11.14 7.00
C PRO A 88 40.12 10.23 5.98
N ALA A 89 38.80 10.17 6.06
CA ALA A 89 37.96 9.37 5.17
C ALA A 89 38.25 9.74 3.71
N GLN A 90 38.85 8.81 2.96
CA GLN A 90 38.84 8.90 1.50
C GLN A 90 37.38 8.82 1.03
N PRO A 91 36.95 9.69 0.10
CA PRO A 91 35.59 9.63 -0.41
C PRO A 91 35.39 8.32 -1.17
N GLU A 92 34.72 7.35 -0.54
CA GLU A 92 34.25 6.16 -1.24
C GLU A 92 33.29 6.59 -2.37
N PRO A 93 33.41 6.02 -3.58
CA PRO A 93 32.44 6.26 -4.64
C PRO A 93 31.09 5.74 -4.15
N ARG A 94 30.20 6.68 -3.83
CA ARG A 94 28.83 6.47 -3.39
C ARG A 94 28.16 5.43 -4.31
N ARG A 95 28.11 4.16 -3.88
CA ARG A 95 27.30 3.12 -4.57
C ARG A 95 25.86 3.61 -4.55
N GLN A 96 25.39 4.06 -5.72
CA GLN A 96 24.00 4.42 -5.88
C GLN A 96 23.16 3.16 -5.70
N PRO A 97 22.10 3.20 -4.86
CA PRO A 97 21.17 2.08 -4.76
C PRO A 97 20.46 1.90 -6.11
N SER A 98 20.50 0.67 -6.64
CA SER A 98 20.00 0.26 -7.97
C SER A 98 18.48 0.30 -8.13
N TRP A 99 17.74 0.80 -7.15
CA TRP A 99 16.28 0.93 -7.21
C TRP A 99 15.80 1.98 -8.23
N GLN A 100 16.69 2.82 -8.78
CA GLN A 100 16.33 3.81 -9.81
C GLN A 100 16.19 3.24 -11.22
N GLU A 101 16.71 2.03 -11.49
CA GLU A 101 16.69 1.42 -12.83
C GLU A 101 15.29 0.93 -13.24
N ALA A 102 14.49 0.47 -12.26
CA ALA A 102 13.17 -0.10 -12.53
C ALA A 102 12.15 0.94 -13.04
N SER A 103 12.35 2.21 -12.70
CA SER A 103 11.43 3.30 -13.05
C SER A 103 11.59 3.81 -14.49
N ARG A 104 12.74 3.56 -15.14
CA ARG A 104 13.03 4.09 -16.50
C ARG A 104 12.66 3.15 -17.64
N ARG A 105 12.45 1.86 -17.38
CA ARG A 105 12.11 0.87 -18.43
C ARG A 105 10.63 0.81 -18.82
N GLY A 106 9.75 1.56 -18.15
CA GLY A 106 8.30 1.44 -18.32
C GLY A 106 7.64 2.39 -19.32
N ARG A 107 8.38 3.31 -19.96
CA ARG A 107 7.79 4.26 -20.92
C ARG A 107 8.62 4.32 -22.20
N ALA A 108 8.39 3.33 -23.06
CA ALA A 108 8.67 3.48 -24.49
C ALA A 108 7.48 4.20 -25.11
N GLU A 109 7.57 5.53 -25.29
CA GLU A 109 6.62 6.23 -26.15
C GLU A 109 6.90 5.83 -27.60
N PRO A 110 5.88 5.42 -28.39
CA PRO A 110 6.07 5.14 -29.81
C PRO A 110 6.33 6.47 -30.52
N ARG A 111 7.53 6.64 -31.07
CA ARG A 111 7.79 7.71 -32.05
C ARG A 111 6.95 7.42 -33.29
N ILE A 112 5.97 8.28 -33.54
CA ILE A 112 5.28 8.36 -34.82
C ILE A 112 6.16 9.27 -35.70
N ASP A 113 6.89 8.64 -36.63
CA ASP A 113 7.41 9.31 -37.83
C ASP A 113 6.35 9.24 -38.93
#